data_AF-A0A8J5WXY5-F1
#
_entry.id   AF-A0A8J5WXY5-F1
#
_cell.length_a   1.000
_cell.length_b   1.000
_cell.length_c   1.000
_cell.angle_alpha   90.00
_cell.angle_beta   90.00
_cell.angle_gamma   90.00
#
_symmetry.space_group_name_H-M   'P 1'
#
loop_
_entity.id
_entity.type
_entity.pdbx_description
1 polymer ?
#
loop_
_entity_poly.entity_id
_entity_poly.type
_entity_poly.pdbx_seq_one_letter_code
_entity_poly.pdbx_strand_id
1 'polypeptide(L)'
;MAFPSPYLNARQVEPATPQARKRDVALLYELLCLTMERILTSDKLDVFHNEYMLPCKLLLCSVKNHGIFYITNKVARSIVFLKEAYDNSNLIEKCSLLKFHDRFASLIRQTCSDTPSG
;
A
#
# COMPACT_ATOMS: atom_id res chain seq x y z
N MET A 1 -8.58 25.87 2.62
CA MET A 1 -9.35 24.86 1.87
C MET A 1 -9.37 23.59 2.71
N ALA A 2 -10.55 23.10 3.13
CA ALA A 2 -10.69 21.92 3.98
C ALA A 2 -10.17 20.66 3.28
N PHE A 3 -9.69 19.68 4.07
CA PHE A 3 -9.30 18.38 3.54
C PHE A 3 -10.57 17.56 3.25
N PRO A 4 -10.76 17.04 2.02
CA PRO A 4 -11.95 16.28 1.69
C PRO A 4 -11.93 14.93 2.43
N SER A 5 -13.10 14.46 2.86
CA SER A 5 -13.23 13.09 3.35
C SER A 5 -12.80 12.10 2.26
N PRO A 6 -12.02 11.05 2.58
CA PRO A 6 -11.71 9.98 1.62
C PRO A 6 -12.98 9.37 1.02
N TYR A 7 -14.02 9.21 1.83
CA TYR A 7 -15.29 8.60 1.44
C TYR A 7 -16.27 9.58 0.76
N LEU A 8 -15.85 10.82 0.50
CA LEU A 8 -16.67 11.77 -0.26
C LEU A 8 -17.01 11.17 -1.63
N ASN A 9 -18.26 11.26 -2.06
CA ASN A 9 -18.70 10.69 -3.33
C ASN A 9 -17.87 11.27 -4.48
N ALA A 10 -17.21 10.39 -5.24
CA ALA A 10 -16.30 10.80 -6.32
C ALA A 10 -16.99 11.65 -7.39
N ARG A 11 -18.28 11.39 -7.63
CA ARG A 11 -19.09 12.12 -8.62
C ARG A 11 -19.34 13.58 -8.23
N GLN A 12 -19.12 13.93 -6.96
CA GLN A 12 -19.28 15.30 -6.45
C GLN A 12 -17.96 16.09 -6.51
N VAL A 13 -16.87 15.48 -7.00
CA VAL A 13 -15.55 16.09 -6.98
C VAL A 13 -15.08 16.31 -8.41
N GLU A 14 -14.95 17.58 -8.78
CA GLU A 14 -14.46 17.97 -10.08
C GLU A 14 -13.03 17.46 -10.33
N PRO A 15 -12.78 16.72 -11.42
CA PRO A 15 -11.46 16.18 -11.76
C PRO A 15 -10.40 17.28 -11.88
N ALA A 16 -9.13 16.90 -11.71
CA ALA A 16 -7.96 17.79 -11.86
C ALA A 16 -7.91 19.01 -10.90
N THR A 17 -8.87 19.15 -9.97
CA THR A 17 -8.83 20.18 -8.93
C THR A 17 -7.82 19.85 -7.81
N PRO A 18 -7.35 20.85 -7.04
CA PRO A 18 -6.57 20.58 -5.82
C PRO A 18 -7.33 19.71 -4.80
N GLN A 19 -8.66 19.83 -4.74
CA GLN A 19 -9.50 19.02 -3.87
C GLN A 19 -9.55 17.56 -4.32
N ALA A 20 -9.71 17.29 -5.62
CA ALA A 20 -9.61 15.94 -6.19
C ALA A 20 -8.28 15.27 -5.82
N ARG A 21 -7.16 15.98 -6.07
CA ARG A 21 -5.82 15.46 -5.74
C ARG A 21 -5.65 15.12 -4.25
N LYS A 22 -6.19 15.95 -3.35
CA LYS A 22 -6.17 15.67 -1.91
C LYS A 22 -7.01 14.44 -1.57
N ARG A 23 -8.18 14.28 -2.17
CA ARG A 23 -9.04 13.10 -1.98
C ARG A 23 -8.35 11.84 -2.47
N ASP A 24 -7.72 11.88 -3.63
CA ASP A 24 -7.03 10.71 -4.21
C ASP A 24 -5.89 10.23 -3.30
N VAL A 25 -5.11 11.16 -2.73
CA VAL A 25 -4.09 10.86 -1.72
C VAL A 25 -4.72 10.25 -0.47
N ALA A 26 -5.82 10.84 0.02
CA ALA A 26 -6.52 10.36 1.20
C ALA A 26 -7.07 8.93 1.01
N LEU A 27 -7.69 8.66 -0.14
CA LEU A 27 -8.21 7.35 -0.49
C LEU A 27 -7.11 6.30 -0.65
N LEU A 28 -6.00 6.66 -1.29
CA LEU A 28 -4.87 5.74 -1.43
C LEU A 28 -4.25 5.42 -0.07
N TYR A 29 -4.11 6.42 0.80
CA TYR A 29 -3.65 6.23 2.18
C TYR A 29 -4.58 5.27 2.94
N GLU A 30 -5.88 5.51 2.91
CA GLU A 30 -6.88 4.67 3.56
C GLU A 30 -6.86 3.23 3.02
N LEU A 31 -6.80 3.07 1.70
CA LEU A 31 -6.73 1.77 1.04
C LEU A 31 -5.51 0.96 1.51
N LEU A 32 -4.34 1.60 1.64
CA LEU A 32 -3.15 0.95 2.18
C LEU A 32 -3.35 0.60 3.66
N CYS A 33 -3.91 1.49 4.48
CA CYS A 33 -4.21 1.21 5.89
C CYS A 33 -5.15 0.02 6.11
N LEU A 34 -6.02 -0.29 5.14
CA LEU A 34 -6.88 -1.48 5.18
C LEU A 34 -6.14 -2.79 4.89
N THR A 35 -4.91 -2.74 4.39
CA THR A 35 -4.09 -3.93 4.14
C THR A 35 -3.20 -4.25 5.35
N MET A 36 -3.01 -5.55 5.64
CA MET A 36 -2.21 -5.98 6.80
C MET A 36 -0.77 -5.47 6.77
N GLU A 37 -0.17 -5.45 5.58
CA GLU A 37 1.22 -5.00 5.38
C GLU A 37 1.30 -3.52 5.01
N ARG A 38 0.19 -2.81 4.86
CA ARG A 38 0.16 -1.41 4.40
C ARG A 38 0.86 -1.20 3.05
N ILE A 39 0.77 -2.22 2.19
CA ILE A 39 1.33 -2.27 0.84
C ILE A 39 0.28 -2.78 -0.15
N LEU A 40 0.40 -2.37 -1.41
CA LEU A 40 -0.42 -2.91 -2.49
C LEU A 40 0.35 -2.90 -3.82
N THR A 41 0.15 -3.93 -4.64
CA THR A 41 0.75 -4.02 -5.97
C THR A 41 -0.03 -3.19 -6.98
N SER A 42 0.64 -2.75 -8.06
CA SER A 42 0.05 -1.91 -9.10
C SER A 42 -1.16 -2.55 -9.77
N ASP A 43 -1.13 -3.86 -10.02
CA ASP A 43 -2.26 -4.59 -10.60
C ASP A 43 -3.51 -4.56 -9.70
N LYS A 44 -3.33 -4.59 -8.38
CA LYS A 44 -4.44 -4.49 -7.42
C LYS A 44 -4.96 -3.06 -7.32
N LEU A 45 -4.07 -2.07 -7.33
CA LEU A 45 -4.45 -0.66 -7.39
C LEU A 45 -5.28 -0.35 -8.64
N ASP A 46 -4.92 -0.93 -9.78
CA ASP A 46 -5.63 -0.74 -11.06
C ASP A 46 -7.05 -1.32 -11.02
N VAL A 47 -7.31 -2.39 -10.26
CA VAL A 47 -8.68 -2.91 -10.06
C VAL A 47 -9.53 -1.89 -9.27
N PHE A 48 -8.97 -1.35 -8.20
CA PHE A 48 -9.67 -0.38 -7.34
C PHE A 48 -9.93 0.96 -8.03
N HIS A 49 -9.11 1.33 -9.02
CA HIS A 49 -9.28 2.56 -9.77
C HIS A 49 -10.71 2.76 -10.30
N ASN A 50 -11.26 1.71 -10.91
CA ASN A 50 -12.59 1.78 -11.54
C ASN A 50 -13.71 1.90 -10.50
N GLU A 51 -13.54 1.30 -9.33
CA GLU A 51 -14.56 1.30 -8.27
C GLU A 51 -14.59 2.61 -7.50
N TYR A 52 -13.42 3.19 -7.23
CA TYR A 52 -13.27 4.41 -6.42
C TYR A 52 -13.14 5.70 -7.24
N MET A 53 -13.20 5.60 -8.58
CA MET A 53 -12.96 6.70 -9.53
C MET A 53 -11.65 7.43 -9.21
N LEU A 54 -10.60 6.66 -8.95
CA LEU A 54 -9.26 7.21 -8.72
C LEU A 54 -8.65 7.67 -10.06
N PRO A 55 -7.46 8.30 -10.07
CA PRO A 55 -6.78 8.60 -11.33
C PRO A 55 -6.24 7.34 -12.00
N CYS A 56 -6.37 7.18 -13.33
CA CYS A 56 -5.83 6.02 -14.06
C CYS A 56 -4.32 5.80 -13.84
N LYS A 57 -3.63 6.84 -13.35
CA LYS A 57 -2.21 6.82 -13.01
C LYS A 57 -2.03 6.93 -11.50
N LEU A 58 -2.57 5.99 -10.73
CA LEU A 58 -2.39 5.93 -9.27
C LEU A 58 -0.91 5.91 -8.87
N LEU A 59 -0.06 5.22 -9.63
CA LEU A 59 1.39 5.27 -9.43
C LEU A 59 1.95 6.69 -9.57
N LEU A 60 1.44 7.49 -10.52
CA LEU A 60 1.86 8.89 -10.65
C LEU A 60 1.39 9.73 -9.45
N CYS A 61 0.23 9.42 -8.86
CA CYS A 61 -0.20 10.03 -7.59
C CYS A 61 0.81 9.73 -6.49
N SER A 62 1.24 8.47 -6.36
CA SER A 62 2.26 8.07 -5.39
C SER A 62 3.60 8.79 -5.62
N VAL A 63 4.08 8.88 -6.87
CA VAL A 63 5.32 9.59 -7.22
C VAL A 63 5.25 11.07 -6.82
N LYS A 64 4.12 11.72 -7.09
CA LYS A 64 3.91 13.14 -6.73
C LYS A 64 3.81 13.38 -5.22
N ASN A 65 3.55 12.34 -4.43
CA ASN A 65 3.39 12.40 -2.98
C ASN A 65 4.39 11.48 -2.27
N HIS A 66 5.64 11.47 -2.74
CA HIS A 66 6.73 10.61 -2.25
C HIS A 66 7.10 10.79 -0.76
N GLY A 67 6.60 11.85 -0.12
CA GLY A 67 6.72 12.05 1.33
C GLY A 67 5.84 11.07 2.12
N ILE A 68 4.73 10.62 1.54
CA ILE A 68 3.73 9.75 2.15
C ILE A 68 3.88 8.32 1.62
N PHE A 69 4.05 8.18 0.30
CA PHE A 69 4.13 6.90 -0.37
C PHE A 69 5.53 6.62 -0.85
N TYR A 70 5.93 5.36 -0.83
CA TYR A 70 7.10 4.88 -1.53
C TYR A 70 6.67 3.89 -2.62
N ILE A 71 7.40 3.88 -3.74
CA ILE A 71 7.18 2.94 -4.83
C ILE A 71 8.46 2.16 -5.07
N THR A 72 8.35 0.84 -5.10
CA THR A 72 9.41 -0.03 -5.60
C THR A 72 8.99 -0.68 -6.91
N ASN A 73 9.88 -0.66 -7.90
CA ASN A 73 9.65 -1.30 -9.19
C ASN A 73 10.38 -2.64 -9.18
N LYS A 74 9.63 -3.74 -9.06
CA LYS A 74 10.19 -5.09 -9.13
C LYS A 74 9.86 -5.70 -10.48
N VAL A 75 10.84 -5.68 -11.40
CA VAL A 75 10.72 -6.19 -12.77
C VAL A 75 9.54 -5.52 -13.51
N ALA A 76 8.37 -6.18 -13.54
CA ALA A 76 7.17 -5.75 -14.25
C ALA A 76 6.02 -5.30 -13.33
N ARG A 77 6.20 -5.33 -12.00
CA ARG A 77 5.17 -4.91 -11.03
C ARG A 77 5.72 -3.83 -10.12
N SER A 78 4.96 -2.74 -10.01
CA SER A 78 5.25 -1.71 -9.02
C SER A 78 4.52 -2.05 -7.74
N ILE A 79 5.14 -1.80 -6.59
CA ILE A 79 4.51 -1.95 -5.27
C ILE A 79 4.52 -0.58 -4.62
N VAL A 80 3.36 -0.15 -4.14
CA VAL A 80 3.21 1.08 -3.36
C VAL A 80 3.08 0.70 -1.90
N PHE A 81 3.80 1.38 -1.03
CA PHE A 81 3.65 1.22 0.41
C PHE A 81 3.61 2.54 1.15
N LEU A 82 2.94 2.52 2.30
CA LEU A 82 2.79 3.68 3.17
C LEU A 82 4.08 3.89 3.96
N LYS A 83 4.77 5.01 3.75
CA LYS A 83 6.12 5.20 4.29
C LYS A 83 6.15 5.25 5.82
N GLU A 84 5.17 5.89 6.44
CA GLU A 84 5.06 5.97 7.91
C GLU A 84 4.77 4.64 8.60
N ALA A 85 4.33 3.62 7.85
CA ALA A 85 4.12 2.29 8.40
C ALA A 85 5.41 1.51 8.62
N TYR A 86 6.52 1.99 8.06
CA TYR A 86 7.78 1.26 7.97
C TYR A 86 8.93 2.02 8.63
N ASP A 87 9.70 1.29 9.42
CA ASP A 87 11.04 1.68 9.80
C ASP A 87 12.03 0.89 8.92
N ASN A 88 12.65 1.59 7.97
CA ASN A 88 13.43 0.99 6.90
C ASN A 88 12.62 -0.07 6.12
N SER A 89 12.98 -1.35 6.27
CA SER A 89 12.30 -2.48 5.61
C SER A 89 11.34 -3.22 6.54
N ASN A 90 11.15 -2.75 7.78
CA ASN A 90 10.35 -3.43 8.79
C ASN A 90 9.02 -2.71 9.01
N LEU A 91 7.91 -3.45 8.90
CA LEU A 91 6.60 -2.95 9.29
C LEU A 91 6.57 -2.72 10.80
N ILE A 92 6.28 -1.47 11.22
CA ILE A 92 6.32 -1.03 12.62
C ILE A 92 5.25 -1.77 13.44
N GLU A 93 4.02 -1.80 12.92
CA GLU A 93 2.87 -2.40 13.61
C GLU A 93 2.37 -3.64 12.85
N LYS A 94 2.87 -4.81 13.25
CA LYS A 94 2.37 -6.10 12.74
C LYS A 94 1.13 -6.54 13.51
N CYS A 95 0.06 -6.87 12.78
CA CYS A 95 -1.09 -7.55 13.34
C CYS A 95 -0.73 -8.96 13.84
N SER A 96 -1.60 -9.56 14.65
CA SER A 96 -1.39 -10.90 15.22
C SER A 96 -1.14 -11.97 14.15
N LEU A 97 -1.82 -11.87 13.01
CA LEU A 97 -1.69 -12.81 11.90
C LEU A 97 -0.30 -12.75 11.24
N LEU A 98 0.23 -11.55 11.00
CA LEU A 98 1.58 -11.39 10.45
C LEU A 98 2.65 -11.88 11.42
N LYS A 99 2.52 -11.58 12.73
CA LYS A 99 3.42 -12.10 13.76
C LYS A 99 3.42 -13.63 13.80
N PHE A 100 2.24 -14.24 13.70
CA PHE A 100 2.12 -15.70 13.62
C PHE A 100 2.79 -16.24 12.35
N HIS A 101 2.53 -15.63 11.19
CA HIS A 101 3.12 -16.04 9.92
C HIS A 101 4.65 -15.99 9.96
N ASP A 102 5.24 -14.91 10.49
CA ASP A 102 6.69 -14.77 10.64
C ASP A 102 7.29 -15.90 11.50
N ARG A 103 6.66 -16.21 12.63
CA ARG A 103 7.08 -17.30 13.53
C ARG A 103 6.94 -18.66 12.86
N PHE A 104 5.85 -18.88 12.13
CA PHE A 104 5.63 -20.13 11.41
C PHE A 104 6.67 -20.31 10.30
N ALA A 105 6.94 -19.27 9.52
CA ALA A 105 7.97 -19.28 8.49
C ALA A 105 9.37 -19.50 9.05
N SER A 106 9.70 -18.96 10.22
CA SER A 106 11.01 -19.20 10.86
C SER A 106 11.19 -20.66 11.27
N LEU A 107 10.15 -21.30 11.80
CA LEU A 107 10.19 -22.71 12.20
C LEU A 107 10.39 -23.65 10.99
N ILE A 108 9.67 -23.42 9.89
CA ILE A 108 9.84 -24.22 8.67
C ILE A 108 11.27 -24.13 8.15
N ARG A 109 11.84 -22.92 8.08
CA ARG A 109 13.20 -22.72 7.56
C ARG A 109 14.25 -23.44 8.41
N GLN A 110 14.05 -23.51 9.73
CA GLN A 110 14.97 -24.17 10.64
C GLN A 110 14.99 -25.70 10.43
N THR A 111 13.82 -26.31 10.18
CA THR A 111 13.76 -27.76 9.91
C THR A 111 14.47 -28.19 8.63
N CYS A 112 14.71 -27.27 7.68
CA CYS A 112 15.45 -27.55 6.45
C CYS A 112 16.98 -27.49 6.61
N SER A 113 17.52 -26.88 7.67
CA SER A 113 18.97 -26.83 7.91
C SER A 113 19.50 -28.01 8.73
N ASP A 114 18.62 -28.83 9.29
CA ASP A 114 18.95 -29.90 10.24
C ASP A 114 19.03 -31.30 9.60
N THR A 115 19.07 -31.42 8.26
CA THR A 115 19.42 -32.69 7.63
C THR A 115 20.90 -32.99 7.87
N PRO A 116 21.26 -34.05 8.61
CA PRO A 116 22.65 -34.41 8.79
C PRO A 116 23.23 -34.79 7.43
N SER A 117 24.29 -34.09 7.03
CA SER A 117 25.15 -34.45 5.90
C SER A 117 25.74 -35.84 6.19
N GLY A 118 25.09 -36.87 5.68
CA GLY A 118 25.63 -38.23 5.62
C GLY A 118 26.67 -38.35 4.52
#